data_AF-A0A9P7N091-F1
#
_entry.id   AF-A0A9P7N091-F1
#
_cell.length_a   1.000
_cell.length_b   1.000
_cell.length_c   1.000
_cell.angle_alpha   90.00
_cell.angle_beta   90.00
_cell.angle_gamma   90.00
#
_symmetry.space_group_name_H-M   'P 1'
#
loop_
_entity.id
_entity.type
_entity.pdbx_description
1 polymer ?
#
loop_
_entity_poly.entity_id
_entity_poly.type
_entity_poly.pdbx_seq_one_letter_code
_entity_poly.pdbx_strand_id
1 'polypeptide(L)'
;MIVAAPIPELVESVISDLQRRYELKRLGEPKLFLGIEFVRDRANRSILLHQSLYIKNIMQKFGITDVNPSSVPWLPKADIPAD
;
A
#
# COMPACT_ATOMS: atom_id res chain seq x y z
N MET A 1 -9.28 -7.41 5.72
CA MET A 1 -9.68 -7.62 4.31
C MET A 1 -10.19 -6.29 3.77
N ILE A 2 -9.93 -5.98 2.50
CA ILE A 2 -10.44 -4.77 1.84
C ILE A 2 -11.48 -5.21 0.80
N VAL A 3 -12.63 -4.52 0.77
CA VAL A 3 -13.67 -4.68 -0.26
C VAL A 3 -13.83 -3.35 -0.96
N ALA A 4 -13.83 -3.36 -2.29
CA ALA A 4 -14.06 -2.19 -3.11
C ALA A 4 -15.14 -2.49 -4.14
N ALA A 5 -16.10 -1.58 -4.28
CA ALA A 5 -17.12 -1.64 -5.33
C ALA A 5 -17.47 -0.22 -5.80
N PRO A 6 -17.99 -0.06 -7.02
CA PRO A 6 -18.53 1.22 -7.50
C PRO A 6 -19.78 1.66 -6.74
N ILE A 7 -20.52 0.68 -6.21
CA ILE A 7 -21.82 0.83 -5.57
C ILE A 7 -21.67 0.51 -4.07
N PRO A 8 -21.95 1.46 -3.14
CA PRO A 8 -21.81 1.24 -1.70
C PRO A 8 -22.65 0.09 -1.15
N GLU A 9 -23.85 -0.12 -1.70
CA GLU A 9 -24.77 -1.18 -1.30
C GLU A 9 -24.16 -2.58 -1.55
N LEU A 10 -23.37 -2.71 -2.62
CA LEU A 10 -22.68 -3.95 -2.93
C LEU A 10 -21.62 -4.28 -1.87
N VAL A 11 -20.88 -3.25 -1.39
CA VAL A 11 -19.90 -3.42 -0.30
C VAL A 11 -20.58 -3.95 0.96
N GLU A 12 -21.71 -3.36 1.35
CA GLU A 12 -22.45 -3.76 2.55
C GLU A 12 -23.05 -5.17 2.42
N SER A 13 -23.57 -5.54 1.25
CA SER A 13 -24.08 -6.90 1.01
C SER A 13 -22.98 -7.96 1.17
N VAL A 14 -21.81 -7.71 0.57
CA VAL A 14 -20.65 -8.63 0.63
C VAL A 14 -20.13 -8.75 2.06
N ILE A 15 -20.03 -7.63 2.79
CA ILE A 15 -19.62 -7.66 4.20
C ILE A 15 -20.63 -8.46 5.04
N SER A 16 -21.93 -8.27 4.81
CA SER A 16 -22.98 -8.98 5.54
C SER A 16 -22.93 -10.49 5.32
N ASP A 17 -22.74 -10.93 4.07
CA ASP A 17 -22.63 -12.34 3.74
C ASP A 17 -21.38 -12.98 4.34
N LEU A 18 -20.27 -12.24 4.42
CA LEU A 18 -19.06 -12.71 5.08
C LEU A 18 -19.22 -12.76 6.60
N GLN A 19 -19.92 -11.80 7.21
CA GLN A 19 -20.19 -11.76 8.65
C GLN A 19 -21.01 -12.97 9.12
N ARG A 20 -21.83 -13.56 8.24
CA ARG A 20 -22.58 -14.80 8.55
C ARG A 20 -21.68 -16.02 8.69
N ARG A 21 -20.51 -16.03 8.05
CA ARG A 21 -19.59 -17.18 8.00
C ARG A 21 -18.34 -16.98 8.85
N TYR A 22 -17.96 -15.72 9.09
CA TYR A 22 -16.72 -15.34 9.76
C TYR A 22 -16.97 -14.18 10.72
N GLU A 23 -16.27 -14.17 11.85
CA GLU A 23 -16.23 -13.03 12.75
C GLU A 23 -15.44 -11.88 12.10
N LEU A 24 -16.14 -10.89 11.54
CA LEU A 24 -15.52 -9.72 10.92
C LEU A 24 -15.57 -8.51 11.85
N LYS A 25 -14.41 -7.90 12.07
CA LYS A 25 -14.28 -6.59 12.72
C LYS A 25 -14.21 -5.48 11.67
N ARG A 26 -15.07 -4.48 11.79
CA ARG A 26 -15.01 -3.26 10.97
C ARG A 26 -13.92 -2.33 11.52
N LEU A 27 -12.83 -2.18 10.76
CA LEU A 27 -11.68 -1.36 11.13
C LEU A 27 -11.72 0.06 10.53
N GLY A 28 -12.79 0.39 9.79
CA GLY A 28 -12.95 1.68 9.12
C GLY A 28 -12.17 1.75 7.81
N GLU A 29 -11.79 2.97 7.42
CA GLU A 29 -11.05 3.20 6.17
C GLU A 29 -9.63 2.59 6.26
N PRO A 30 -9.21 1.83 5.23
CA PRO A 30 -7.87 1.24 5.22
C PRO A 30 -6.82 2.36 5.12
N LYS A 31 -5.85 2.34 6.04
CA LYS A 31 -4.67 3.22 6.00
C LYS A 31 -3.42 2.47 5.59
N LEU A 32 -3.28 1.24 6.08
CA LEU A 32 -2.16 0.34 5.78
C LEU A 32 -2.69 -1.08 5.64
N PHE A 33 -2.39 -1.76 4.54
CA PHE A 33 -2.71 -3.17 4.34
C PHE A 33 -1.62 -3.85 3.51
N LEU A 34 -1.07 -4.95 4.03
CA LEU A 34 0.03 -5.70 3.39
C LEU A 34 1.25 -4.82 3.02
N GLY A 35 1.53 -3.78 3.81
CA GLY A 35 2.65 -2.86 3.54
C GLY A 35 2.35 -1.78 2.49
N ILE A 36 1.12 -1.71 1.97
CA ILE A 36 0.64 -0.64 1.09
C ILE A 36 -0.11 0.39 1.94
N GLU A 37 0.30 1.65 1.83
CA GLU A 37 -0.33 2.81 2.43
C GLU A 37 -1.39 3.37 1.48
N PHE A 38 -2.57 3.68 2.02
CA PHE A 38 -3.72 4.17 1.27
C PHE A 38 -4.04 5.59 1.73
N VAL A 39 -4.09 6.52 0.78
CA VAL A 39 -4.55 7.89 1.01
C VAL A 39 -5.73 8.14 0.09
N ARG A 40 -6.89 8.40 0.68
CA ARG A 40 -8.12 8.61 -0.07
C ARG A 40 -8.51 10.08 -0.01
N ASP A 41 -8.60 10.70 -1.19
CA ASP A 41 -9.09 12.05 -1.34
C ASP A 41 -10.50 12.00 -1.95
N ARG A 42 -11.51 12.23 -1.11
CA ARG A 42 -12.91 12.20 -1.54
C ARG A 42 -13.29 13.42 -2.37
N ALA A 43 -12.67 14.57 -2.13
CA ALA A 43 -12.95 15.80 -2.87
C ALA A 43 -12.46 15.65 -4.32
N ASN A 44 -11.27 15.11 -4.50
CA ASN A 44 -10.67 14.87 -5.81
C ASN A 44 -11.01 13.49 -6.40
N ARG A 45 -11.84 12.69 -5.70
CA ARG A 45 -12.25 11.33 -6.10
C ARG A 45 -11.06 10.41 -6.44
N SER A 46 -9.95 10.57 -5.74
CA SER A 46 -8.71 9.83 -5.99
C SER A 46 -8.33 8.94 -4.80
N ILE A 47 -7.62 7.86 -5.11
CA ILE A 47 -7.01 6.96 -4.13
C ILE A 47 -5.54 6.87 -4.52
N LEU A 48 -4.66 7.32 -3.64
CA LEU A 48 -3.23 7.23 -3.79
C LEU A 48 -2.72 6.04 -2.99
N LEU A 49 -1.93 5.20 -3.65
CA LEU A 49 -1.26 4.05 -3.06
C LEU A 49 0.24 4.36 -3.00
N HIS A 50 0.84 4.24 -1.83
CA HIS A 50 2.29 4.38 -1.69
C HIS A 50 2.86 3.35 -0.72
N GLN A 51 4.17 3.12 -0.80
CA GLN A 51 4.88 2.10 -0.02
C GLN A 51 6.10 2.70 0.68
N SER A 52 5.99 3.96 1.12
CA SER A 52 7.10 4.68 1.77
C SER A 52 7.56 3.94 3.03
N LEU A 53 6.62 3.38 3.79
CA LEU A 53 6.94 2.55 4.95
C LEU A 53 7.71 1.27 4.58
N TYR A 54 7.34 0.62 3.48
CA TYR A 54 8.02 -0.59 3.01
C TYR A 54 9.48 -0.29 2.62
N ILE A 55 9.71 0.82 1.90
CA ILE A 55 11.06 1.27 1.54
C ILE A 55 11.89 1.52 2.81
N LYS A 56 11.33 2.22 3.79
CA LYS A 56 12.00 2.44 5.10
C LYS A 56 12.32 1.14 5.82
N ASN A 57 11.40 0.17 5.80
CA ASN A 57 11.61 -1.13 6.43
C ASN A 57 12.73 -1.92 5.73
N ILE A 58 12.85 -1.86 4.41
CA ILE A 58 13.97 -2.44 3.66
C ILE A 58 15.28 -1.76 4.06
N MET A 59 15.31 -0.43 4.04
CA MET A 59 16.50 0.34 4.41
C MET A 59 16.98 -0.03 5.81
N GLN A 60 16.07 -0.13 6.77
CA GLN A 60 16.38 -0.58 8.13
C GLN A 60 16.88 -2.03 8.17
N LYS A 61 16.23 -2.95 7.45
CA LYS A 61 16.61 -4.38 7.41
C LYS A 61 18.04 -4.60 6.92
N PHE A 62 18.51 -3.79 5.98
CA PHE A 62 19.85 -3.89 5.42
C PHE A 62 20.86 -2.91 6.06
N GLY A 63 20.46 -2.14 7.09
CA GLY A 63 21.34 -1.15 7.72
C GLY A 63 21.67 0.06 6.84
N ILE A 64 20.88 0.29 5.79
CA ILE A 64 21.05 1.34 4.77
C ILE A 64 20.19 2.56 5.16
N THR A 65 20.28 3.01 6.42
CA THR A 65 19.47 4.13 6.92
C THR A 65 20.09 5.50 6.64
N ASP A 66 21.39 5.56 6.38
CA ASP A 66 22.17 6.80 6.29
C ASP A 66 23.01 6.84 5.00
N VAL A 67 22.39 6.43 3.89
CA VAL A 67 23.06 6.37 2.59
C VAL A 67 22.80 7.65 1.81
N ASN A 68 23.88 8.20 1.25
CA ASN A 68 23.86 9.43 0.47
C ASN A 68 22.83 9.29 -0.67
N PRO A 69 21.79 10.16 -0.75
CA PRO A 69 20.79 10.07 -1.80
C PRO A 69 21.46 10.25 -3.16
N SER A 70 21.63 9.15 -3.89
CA SER A 70 21.99 9.21 -5.31
C SER A 70 20.83 9.80 -6.09
N SER A 71 21.08 10.84 -6.88
CA SER A 71 20.06 11.62 -7.59
C SER A 71 19.30 10.82 -8.67
N VAL A 72 19.62 9.55 -8.90
CA VAL A 72 19.04 8.78 -10.01
C VAL A 72 19.08 7.28 -9.74
N PRO A 73 17.98 6.54 -9.99
CA PRO A 73 18.07 5.10 -10.20
C PRO A 73 18.93 4.86 -11.45
N TRP A 74 19.76 3.82 -11.38
CA TRP A 74 20.65 3.38 -12.46
C TRP A 74 19.94 3.49 -13.82
N LEU A 75 20.56 4.16 -14.79
CA LEU A 75 19.97 4.36 -16.11
C LEU A 75 19.58 2.99 -16.70
N PRO A 76 18.36 2.84 -17.27
CA PRO A 76 18.03 1.61 -17.98
C PRO A 76 19.07 1.40 -19.09
N LYS A 77 19.81 0.27 -19.03
CA LYS A 77 20.92 -0.14 -19.93
C LYS A 77 22.35 0.30 -19.56
N ALA A 78 22.61 0.81 -18.36
CA ALA A 78 24.00 0.88 -17.91
C ALA A 78 24.46 -0.52 -17.50
N ASP A 79 25.47 -1.06 -18.21
CA ASP A 79 26.07 -2.35 -17.88
C ASP A 79 26.53 -2.35 -16.42
N ILE A 80 26.22 -3.43 -15.71
CA ILE A 80 26.66 -3.61 -14.32
C ILE A 80 28.19 -3.70 -14.38
N PRO A 81 28.93 -2.83 -13.69
CA PRO A 81 30.39 -2.93 -13.65
C PRO A 81 30.73 -4.28 -13.03
N ALA A 82 31.57 -5.05 -13.70
CA ALA A 82 32.14 -6.24 -13.09
C ALA A 82 33.15 -5.79 -12.04
N ASP A 83 32.82 -5.99 -10.77
CA ASP A 83 33.73 -6.37 -9.67
C ASP A 83 32.90 -6.76 -8.42
#